data_AF-A0A939VXU3-F1
#
_entry.id   AF-A0A939VXU3-F1
#
_cell.length_a   1.000
_cell.length_b   1.000
_cell.length_c   1.000
_cell.angle_alpha   90.00
_cell.angle_beta   90.00
_cell.angle_gamma   90.00
#
_symmetry.space_group_name_H-M   'P 1'
#
loop_
_entity.id
_entity.type
_entity.pdbx_description
1 polymer ?
#
loop_
_entity_poly.entity_id
_entity_poly.type
_entity_poly.pdbx_seq_one_letter_code
_entity_poly.pdbx_strand_id
1 'polypeptide(L)'
;NFHLLEKPGIYNLPGYSSSDGCVFGMDVLILPGCELEKPVLIQDNVRLERGVALNGGVIIGQEVLVNENTRLEHSIVLHHTCIGKHMFFRNKIIDGNRVIDVPSKTLVELDDAFLSGHAKVKVINIFAVIEFLIALLLLCIGGLPLYLITRPFRKLLEKRAFFFFAFQIYPKCFQVLIGKAHLVRYGLQDNNYVFRFSDQWLLHQDEHQRQMDDIYFYYNRSVANIWRTVVLSLVKRLFVLSALPSDRRETLAGKPK
;
A
#
# COMPACT_ATOMS: atom_id res chain seq x y z
N ASN A 1 -4.85 -33.96 6.00
CA ASN A 1 -5.43 -33.79 4.65
C ASN A 1 -5.56 -35.07 3.81
N PHE A 2 -4.87 -36.18 4.11
CA PHE A 2 -4.97 -37.41 3.30
C PHE A 2 -6.33 -38.14 3.39
N HIS A 3 -7.13 -37.94 4.45
CA HIS A 3 -8.51 -38.49 4.54
C HIS A 3 -9.44 -38.05 3.40
N LEU A 4 -9.14 -36.94 2.71
CA LEU A 4 -9.88 -36.46 1.55
C LEU A 4 -9.72 -37.37 0.32
N LEU A 5 -8.58 -38.08 0.23
CA LEU A 5 -8.34 -39.08 -0.81
C LEU A 5 -9.11 -40.38 -0.56
N GLU A 6 -9.45 -40.67 0.70
CA GLU A 6 -10.18 -41.89 1.11
C GLU A 6 -11.70 -41.71 1.05
N LYS A 7 -12.20 -40.49 1.29
CA LYS A 7 -13.63 -40.16 1.25
C LYS A 7 -13.83 -38.86 0.46
N PRO A 8 -14.21 -38.93 -0.83
CA PRO A 8 -14.57 -37.73 -1.58
C PRO A 8 -15.85 -37.12 -0.99
N GLY A 9 -15.82 -35.82 -0.74
CA GLY A 9 -16.91 -35.06 -0.13
C GLY A 9 -16.69 -33.55 -0.26
N ILE A 10 -17.65 -32.75 0.19
CA ILE A 10 -17.49 -31.29 0.26
C ILE A 10 -16.69 -30.97 1.52
N TYR A 11 -15.42 -30.65 1.34
CA TYR A 11 -14.52 -30.27 2.41
C TYR A 11 -14.07 -28.82 2.24
N ASN A 12 -14.14 -28.05 3.32
CA ASN A 12 -13.48 -26.76 3.38
C ASN A 12 -12.00 -27.01 3.69
N LEU A 13 -11.12 -26.49 2.85
CA LEU A 13 -9.68 -26.50 3.14
C LEU A 13 -9.43 -25.66 4.40
N PRO A 14 -8.47 -26.03 5.26
CA PRO A 14 -8.07 -25.19 6.38
C PRO A 14 -7.70 -23.79 5.88
N GLY A 15 -8.31 -22.74 6.46
CA GLY A 15 -8.15 -21.35 6.03
C GLY A 15 -9.20 -20.86 5.04
N TYR A 16 -9.97 -21.75 4.42
CA TYR A 16 -11.11 -21.41 3.56
C TYR A 16 -12.40 -21.52 4.36
N SER A 17 -13.27 -20.52 4.22
CA SER A 17 -14.61 -20.56 4.80
C SER A 17 -15.65 -20.62 3.68
N SER A 18 -16.51 -21.63 3.73
CA SER A 18 -17.66 -21.76 2.84
C SER A 18 -18.91 -21.74 3.70
N SER A 19 -19.74 -20.73 3.51
CA SER A 19 -21.05 -20.62 4.15
C SER A 19 -22.11 -20.35 3.08
N ASP A 20 -22.94 -21.36 2.83
CA ASP A 20 -24.19 -21.35 2.06
C ASP A 20 -24.28 -20.25 0.98
N GLY A 21 -23.49 -20.36 -0.08
CA GLY A 21 -23.44 -19.42 -1.21
C GLY A 21 -22.29 -18.38 -1.18
N CYS A 22 -21.54 -18.29 -0.09
CA CYS A 22 -20.32 -17.48 -0.01
C CYS A 22 -19.09 -18.37 0.22
N VAL A 23 -18.06 -18.19 -0.60
CA VAL A 23 -16.77 -18.86 -0.47
C VAL A 23 -15.68 -17.81 -0.29
N PHE A 24 -14.88 -17.94 0.76
CA PHE A 24 -13.77 -17.05 1.07
C PHE A 24 -12.46 -17.85 1.12
N GLY A 25 -11.43 -17.31 0.47
CA GLY A 25 -10.05 -17.74 0.59
C GLY A 25 -9.39 -17.28 1.88
N MET A 26 -8.06 -17.39 1.90
CA MET A 26 -7.20 -16.99 3.01
C MET A 26 -6.90 -15.48 2.95
N ASP A 27 -6.68 -14.87 4.11
CA ASP A 27 -6.25 -13.46 4.23
C ASP A 27 -7.18 -12.46 3.53
N VAL A 28 -8.49 -12.71 3.61
CA VAL A 28 -9.52 -11.80 3.12
C VAL A 28 -9.85 -10.76 4.18
N LEU A 29 -9.58 -9.49 3.87
CA LEU A 29 -9.92 -8.34 4.72
C LEU A 29 -11.18 -7.65 4.23
N ILE A 30 -12.26 -7.73 5.02
CA ILE A 30 -13.54 -7.05 4.73
C ILE A 30 -13.75 -5.95 5.75
N LEU A 31 -13.74 -4.69 5.32
CA LEU A 31 -13.94 -3.55 6.20
C LEU A 31 -15.44 -3.34 6.53
N PRO A 32 -15.76 -2.66 7.65
CA PRO A 32 -17.14 -2.44 8.06
C PRO A 32 -17.99 -1.72 7.00
N GLY A 33 -19.26 -2.11 6.89
CA GLY A 33 -20.22 -1.53 5.95
C GLY A 33 -20.18 -2.14 4.55
N CYS A 34 -19.50 -3.26 4.35
CA CYS A 34 -19.62 -4.02 3.10
C CYS A 34 -20.95 -4.79 3.07
N GLU A 35 -21.60 -4.80 1.91
CA GLU A 35 -22.81 -5.58 1.63
C GLU A 35 -22.42 -6.75 0.72
N LEU A 36 -22.68 -7.97 1.18
CA LEU A 36 -22.37 -9.20 0.45
C LEU A 36 -23.65 -9.97 0.19
N GLU A 37 -24.20 -9.84 -1.01
CA GLU A 37 -25.37 -10.58 -1.46
C GLU A 37 -24.95 -11.81 -2.26
N LYS A 38 -25.31 -12.98 -1.72
CA LYS A 38 -25.02 -14.30 -2.28
C LYS A 38 -25.57 -14.45 -3.72
N PRO A 39 -24.92 -15.24 -4.58
CA PRO A 39 -23.67 -15.97 -4.34
C PRO A 39 -22.43 -15.08 -4.52
N VAL A 40 -21.39 -15.32 -3.71
CA VAL A 40 -20.11 -14.57 -3.78
C VAL A 40 -18.93 -15.53 -3.62
N LEU A 41 -17.94 -15.42 -4.50
CA LEU A 41 -16.66 -16.12 -4.38
C LEU A 41 -15.55 -15.07 -4.24
N ILE A 42 -14.80 -15.13 -3.15
CA ILE A 42 -13.64 -14.28 -2.89
C ILE A 42 -12.44 -15.19 -2.65
N GLN A 43 -11.38 -15.03 -3.44
CA GLN A 43 -10.15 -15.81 -3.30
C GLN A 43 -9.17 -15.20 -2.28
N ASP A 44 -7.93 -15.66 -2.28
CA ASP A 44 -6.92 -15.29 -1.29
C ASP A 44 -6.41 -13.85 -1.43
N ASN A 45 -5.96 -13.25 -0.33
CA ASN A 45 -5.33 -11.92 -0.30
C ASN A 45 -6.20 -10.80 -0.87
N VAL A 46 -7.51 -10.86 -0.63
CA VAL A 46 -8.47 -9.86 -1.12
C VAL A 46 -8.78 -8.84 -0.05
N ARG A 47 -8.85 -7.57 -0.44
CA ARG A 47 -9.23 -6.47 0.46
C ARG A 47 -10.43 -5.71 -0.08
N LEU A 48 -11.51 -5.69 0.71
CA LEU A 48 -12.72 -4.91 0.46
C LEU A 48 -12.78 -3.72 1.41
N GLU A 49 -12.82 -2.52 0.85
CA GLU A 49 -12.92 -1.27 1.60
C GLU A 49 -14.36 -0.93 2.03
N ARG A 50 -14.52 0.14 2.82
CA ARG A 50 -15.81 0.52 3.40
C ARG A 50 -16.86 0.81 2.33
N GLY A 51 -18.08 0.32 2.55
CA GLY A 51 -19.21 0.57 1.66
C GLY A 51 -19.16 -0.19 0.33
N VAL A 52 -18.32 -1.23 0.21
CA VAL A 52 -18.30 -2.09 -0.97
C VAL A 52 -19.54 -2.98 -1.00
N ALA A 53 -20.25 -3.00 -2.12
CA ALA A 53 -21.42 -3.84 -2.32
C ALA A 53 -21.17 -4.89 -3.42
N LEU A 54 -21.27 -6.17 -3.09
CA LEU A 54 -21.13 -7.29 -4.01
C LEU A 54 -22.49 -7.98 -4.18
N ASN A 55 -23.10 -7.86 -5.37
CA ASN A 55 -24.47 -8.31 -5.60
C ASN A 55 -24.60 -9.29 -6.77
N GLY A 56 -25.48 -10.27 -6.61
CA GLY A 56 -25.96 -11.12 -7.70
C GLY A 56 -24.86 -11.92 -8.41
N GLY A 57 -24.03 -12.66 -7.68
CA GLY A 57 -23.01 -13.50 -8.32
C GLY A 57 -21.75 -12.73 -8.67
N VAL A 58 -20.93 -12.44 -7.66
CA VAL A 58 -19.63 -11.78 -7.85
C VAL A 58 -18.50 -12.77 -7.58
N ILE A 59 -17.52 -12.80 -8.49
CA ILE A 59 -16.29 -13.56 -8.32
C ILE A 59 -15.13 -12.58 -8.23
N ILE A 60 -14.35 -12.69 -7.16
CA ILE A 60 -13.15 -11.88 -6.91
C ILE A 60 -11.94 -12.80 -6.87
N GLY A 61 -11.01 -12.55 -7.78
CA GLY A 61 -9.74 -13.24 -7.91
C GLY A 61 -8.77 -12.95 -6.76
N GLN A 62 -7.62 -13.63 -6.77
CA GLN A 62 -6.57 -13.43 -5.77
C GLN A 62 -5.90 -12.04 -5.90
N GLU A 63 -5.42 -11.50 -4.78
CA GLU A 63 -4.68 -10.23 -4.75
C GLU A 63 -5.46 -9.05 -5.35
N VAL A 64 -6.76 -8.98 -5.05
CA VAL A 64 -7.64 -7.91 -5.52
C VAL A 64 -7.89 -6.89 -4.41
N LEU A 65 -7.81 -5.61 -4.78
CA LEU A 65 -8.20 -4.49 -3.94
C LEU A 65 -9.46 -3.82 -4.51
N VAL A 66 -10.54 -3.80 -3.72
CA VAL A 66 -11.76 -3.07 -4.05
C VAL A 66 -11.90 -1.86 -3.14
N ASN A 67 -11.80 -0.65 -3.70
CA ASN A 67 -11.84 0.59 -2.93
C ASN A 67 -13.26 1.02 -2.51
N GLU A 68 -13.31 2.03 -1.65
CA GLU A 68 -14.51 2.50 -0.95
C GLU A 68 -15.69 2.81 -1.89
N ASN A 69 -16.91 2.49 -1.42
CA ASN A 69 -18.17 2.78 -2.10
C ASN A 69 -18.26 2.23 -3.54
N THR A 70 -17.59 1.11 -3.81
CA THR A 70 -17.64 0.42 -5.09
C THR A 70 -18.73 -0.63 -5.09
N ARG A 71 -19.48 -0.73 -6.19
CA ARG A 71 -20.53 -1.74 -6.34
C ARG A 71 -20.27 -2.61 -7.55
N LEU A 72 -20.23 -3.92 -7.30
CA LEU A 72 -20.03 -4.97 -8.29
C LEU A 72 -21.29 -5.82 -8.38
N GLU A 73 -21.86 -5.91 -9.57
CA GLU A 73 -23.06 -6.70 -9.82
C GLU A 73 -22.82 -7.71 -10.94
N HIS A 74 -23.08 -9.00 -10.69
CA HIS A 74 -22.95 -10.04 -11.72
C HIS A 74 -21.63 -9.93 -12.50
N SER A 75 -20.52 -9.75 -11.78
CA SER A 75 -19.23 -9.37 -12.37
C SER A 75 -18.09 -10.24 -11.86
N ILE A 76 -17.07 -10.38 -12.69
CA ILE A 76 -15.87 -11.17 -12.38
C ILE A 76 -14.69 -10.21 -12.34
N VAL A 77 -13.96 -10.20 -11.23
CA VAL A 77 -12.72 -9.46 -11.06
C VAL A 77 -11.58 -10.48 -11.06
N LEU A 78 -10.67 -10.37 -12.01
CA LEU A 78 -9.52 -11.26 -12.13
C LEU A 78 -8.39 -10.85 -11.18
N HIS A 79 -7.41 -11.74 -11.07
CA HIS A 79 -6.28 -11.62 -10.16
C HIS A 79 -5.50 -10.31 -10.36
N HIS A 80 -4.85 -9.82 -9.30
CA HIS A 80 -4.00 -8.63 -9.33
C HIS A 80 -4.70 -7.35 -9.82
N THR A 81 -6.01 -7.26 -9.60
CA THR A 81 -6.82 -6.12 -10.06
C THR A 81 -7.08 -5.14 -8.92
N CYS A 82 -6.97 -3.85 -9.22
CA CYS A 82 -7.32 -2.78 -8.29
C CYS A 82 -8.49 -1.97 -8.83
N ILE A 83 -9.59 -1.95 -8.10
CA ILE A 83 -10.78 -1.19 -8.47
C ILE A 83 -10.79 0.13 -7.70
N GLY A 84 -10.88 1.25 -8.42
CA GLY A 84 -10.94 2.60 -7.87
C GLY A 84 -12.20 2.88 -7.04
N LYS A 85 -12.24 4.03 -6.36
CA LYS A 85 -13.38 4.44 -5.51
C LYS A 85 -14.60 4.80 -6.34
N HIS A 86 -15.80 4.61 -5.77
CA HIS A 86 -17.07 5.05 -6.36
C HIS A 86 -17.34 4.49 -7.75
N MET A 87 -16.82 3.29 -8.05
CA MET A 87 -17.03 2.64 -9.34
C MET A 87 -18.26 1.74 -9.28
N PHE A 88 -18.98 1.65 -10.40
CA PHE A 88 -20.11 0.74 -10.57
C PHE A 88 -19.87 -0.15 -11.78
N PHE A 89 -19.76 -1.45 -11.56
CA PHE A 89 -19.63 -2.43 -12.63
C PHE A 89 -20.79 -3.42 -12.59
N ARG A 90 -21.42 -3.61 -13.74
CA ARG A 90 -22.53 -4.54 -13.92
C ARG A 90 -22.37 -5.37 -15.19
N ASN A 91 -22.43 -6.69 -15.04
CA ASN A 91 -22.24 -7.65 -16.14
C ASN A 91 -20.90 -7.42 -16.85
N LYS A 92 -19.81 -7.26 -16.09
CA LYS A 92 -18.47 -6.99 -16.62
C LYS A 92 -17.45 -8.00 -16.10
N ILE A 93 -16.40 -8.23 -16.90
CA ILE A 93 -15.19 -8.90 -16.46
C ILE A 93 -14.10 -7.83 -16.37
N ILE A 94 -13.42 -7.75 -15.24
CA ILE A 94 -12.39 -6.76 -14.95
C ILE A 94 -11.07 -7.51 -14.83
N ASP A 95 -10.09 -7.11 -15.62
CA ASP A 95 -8.77 -7.74 -15.72
C ASP A 95 -7.68 -6.68 -15.63
N GLY A 96 -7.20 -6.39 -14.43
CA GLY A 96 -6.23 -5.34 -14.18
C GLY A 96 -6.74 -3.98 -14.66
N ASN A 97 -6.12 -3.45 -15.71
CA ASN A 97 -6.50 -2.20 -16.35
C ASN A 97 -7.54 -2.36 -17.48
N ARG A 98 -8.16 -3.53 -17.63
CA ARG A 98 -9.10 -3.83 -18.71
C ARG A 98 -10.48 -4.10 -18.18
N VAL A 99 -11.48 -3.59 -18.89
CA VAL A 99 -12.89 -3.89 -18.64
C VAL A 99 -13.49 -4.50 -19.89
N ILE A 100 -13.94 -5.75 -19.77
CA ILE A 100 -14.55 -6.52 -20.83
C ILE A 100 -16.06 -6.51 -20.62
N ASP A 101 -16.79 -6.02 -21.62
CA ASP A 101 -18.23 -6.12 -21.69
C ASP A 101 -18.63 -7.34 -22.53
N VAL A 102 -19.09 -8.40 -21.86
CA VAL A 102 -19.39 -9.68 -22.50
C VAL A 102 -20.56 -9.56 -23.50
N PRO A 103 -21.71 -8.95 -23.16
CA PRO A 103 -22.80 -8.71 -24.12
C PRO A 103 -22.36 -7.93 -25.36
N SER A 104 -21.62 -6.84 -25.17
CA SER A 104 -21.24 -5.92 -26.25
C SER A 104 -20.00 -6.37 -27.02
N LYS A 105 -19.28 -7.39 -26.52
CA LYS A 105 -17.97 -7.85 -27.01
C LYS A 105 -16.94 -6.72 -27.11
N THR A 106 -17.06 -5.70 -26.27
CA THR A 106 -16.18 -4.55 -26.27
C THR A 106 -15.17 -4.67 -25.14
N LEU A 107 -13.90 -4.41 -25.47
CA LEU A 107 -12.81 -4.28 -24.53
C LEU A 107 -12.49 -2.80 -24.37
N VAL A 108 -12.49 -2.32 -23.13
CA VAL A 108 -12.02 -0.97 -22.79
C VAL A 108 -10.76 -1.12 -21.97
N GLU A 109 -9.64 -0.62 -22.48
CA GLU A 109 -8.42 -0.44 -21.69
C GLU A 109 -8.52 0.90 -20.95
N LEU A 110 -8.37 0.83 -19.63
CA LEU A 110 -8.27 1.98 -18.76
C LEU A 110 -6.79 2.37 -18.71
N ASP A 111 -6.41 3.40 -19.47
CA ASP A 111 -5.12 4.06 -19.25
C ASP A 111 -5.15 4.74 -17.87
N ASP A 112 -4.11 4.49 -17.09
CA ASP A 112 -4.10 4.77 -15.66
C ASP A 112 -4.42 6.22 -15.27
N ALA A 113 -5.03 6.30 -14.08
CA ALA A 113 -5.40 7.46 -13.27
C ALA A 113 -6.51 8.37 -13.81
N PHE A 114 -7.77 8.04 -13.47
CA PHE A 114 -8.98 8.86 -13.65
C PHE A 114 -9.41 9.07 -15.11
N LEU A 115 -10.27 8.17 -15.61
CA LEU A 115 -11.23 8.38 -16.72
C LEU A 115 -10.92 9.57 -17.64
N SER A 116 -10.13 9.32 -18.70
CA SER A 116 -9.94 10.13 -19.92
C SER A 116 -10.11 11.67 -19.77
N GLY A 117 -8.99 12.37 -19.80
CA GLY A 117 -8.93 13.80 -20.10
C GLY A 117 -7.52 14.16 -20.52
N HIS A 118 -7.16 13.91 -21.78
CA HIS A 118 -5.95 14.43 -22.40
C HIS A 118 -6.01 15.96 -22.44
N ALA A 119 -5.65 16.60 -21.33
CA ALA A 119 -5.18 17.98 -21.30
C ALA A 119 -3.81 17.93 -20.61
N LYS A 120 -2.74 18.19 -21.38
CA LYS A 120 -1.40 18.49 -20.86
C LYS A 120 -1.45 19.82 -20.09
N VAL A 121 -2.18 19.87 -18.99
CA VAL A 121 -1.96 20.85 -17.96
C VAL A 121 -0.73 20.36 -17.20
N LYS A 122 0.23 21.25 -17.00
CA LYS A 122 1.38 21.00 -16.13
C LYS A 122 0.82 20.86 -14.71
N VAL A 123 0.29 19.68 -14.37
CA VAL A 123 -0.28 19.41 -13.05
C VAL A 123 0.89 19.52 -12.10
N ILE A 124 0.99 20.65 -11.41
CA ILE A 124 1.92 20.78 -10.29
C ILE A 124 1.54 19.63 -9.37
N ASN A 125 2.44 18.68 -9.19
CA ASN A 125 2.19 17.55 -8.33
C ASN A 125 2.18 18.09 -6.89
N ILE A 126 1.00 18.49 -6.42
CA ILE A 126 0.79 19.12 -5.11
C ILE A 126 1.39 18.21 -4.02
N PHE A 127 1.32 16.89 -4.21
CA PHE A 127 1.96 15.93 -3.32
C PHE A 127 3.48 16.04 -3.30
N ALA A 128 4.14 16.27 -4.43
CA ALA A 128 5.59 16.49 -4.46
C ALA A 128 6.00 17.77 -3.72
N VAL A 129 5.21 18.85 -3.83
CA VAL A 129 5.43 20.09 -3.07
C VAL A 129 5.26 19.84 -1.56
N ILE A 130 4.22 19.10 -1.18
CA ILE A 130 3.97 18.74 0.23
C ILE A 130 5.08 17.84 0.76
N GLU A 131 5.54 16.85 -0.01
CA GLU A 131 6.67 16.01 0.35
C GLU A 131 7.95 16.82 0.55
N PHE A 132 8.19 17.80 -0.32
CA PHE A 132 9.31 18.73 -0.16
C PHE A 132 9.18 19.55 1.14
N LEU A 133 8.00 20.11 1.42
CA LEU A 133 7.76 20.87 2.65
C LEU A 133 7.93 20.01 3.92
N ILE A 134 7.45 18.77 3.90
CA ILE A 134 7.63 17.83 5.02
C ILE A 134 9.11 17.45 5.16
N ALA A 135 9.81 17.16 4.06
CA ALA A 135 11.25 16.87 4.09
C ALA A 135 12.06 18.06 4.64
N LEU A 136 11.70 19.29 4.26
CA LEU A 136 12.29 20.51 4.77
C LEU A 136 12.05 20.65 6.28
N LEU A 137 10.80 20.43 6.73
CA LEU A 137 10.44 20.47 8.14
C LEU A 137 11.20 19.41 8.95
N LEU A 138 11.34 18.18 8.45
CA LEU A 138 12.14 17.12 9.07
C LEU A 138 13.61 17.52 9.20
N LEU A 139 14.18 18.19 8.18
CA LEU A 139 15.55 18.70 8.22
C LEU A 139 15.69 19.86 9.22
N CYS A 140 14.70 20.74 9.30
CA CYS A 140 14.68 21.86 10.24
C CYS A 140 14.51 21.43 11.70
N ILE A 141 13.74 20.37 11.98
CA ILE A 141 13.53 19.86 13.34
C ILE A 141 14.65 18.90 13.76
N GLY A 142 15.05 18.00 12.87
CA GLY A 142 16.06 16.97 13.18
C GLY A 142 17.49 17.45 12.95
N GLY A 143 17.75 18.13 11.83
CA GLY A 143 19.12 18.47 11.41
C GLY A 143 19.64 19.77 12.03
N LEU A 144 18.84 20.83 12.04
CA LEU A 144 19.25 22.18 12.46
C LEU A 144 19.57 22.31 13.96
N PRO A 145 18.75 21.80 14.90
CA PRO A 145 19.02 21.90 16.33
C PRO A 145 20.23 21.04 16.72
N LEU A 146 20.35 19.84 16.15
CA LEU A 146 21.52 18.98 16.33
C LEU A 146 22.79 19.66 15.78
N TYR A 147 22.73 20.28 14.60
CA TYR A 147 23.86 21.00 14.03
C TYR A 147 24.30 22.19 14.90
N LEU A 148 23.35 22.97 15.43
CA LEU A 148 23.65 24.13 16.28
C LEU A 148 24.20 23.74 17.66
N ILE A 149 23.60 22.72 18.31
CA ILE A 149 24.03 22.22 19.63
C ILE A 149 25.43 21.59 19.55
N THR A 150 25.73 20.92 18.44
CA THR A 150 27.00 20.19 18.29
C THR A 150 28.16 21.07 17.78
N ARG A 151 27.87 22.23 17.19
CA ARG A 151 28.86 23.23 16.73
C ARG A 151 29.90 23.62 17.80
N PRO A 152 29.55 23.92 19.07
CA PRO A 152 30.53 24.20 20.12
C PRO A 152 31.29 22.95 20.62
N PHE A 153 30.69 21.76 20.52
CA PHE A 153 31.25 20.49 21.01
C PHE A 153 32.03 19.68 19.95
N ARG A 154 32.28 20.27 18.78
CA ARG A 154 32.96 19.64 17.62
C ARG A 154 34.37 19.12 17.92
N LYS A 155 35.02 19.62 18.99
CA LYS A 155 36.33 19.13 19.46
C LYS A 155 36.24 17.96 20.46
N LEU A 156 35.08 17.73 21.09
CA LEU A 156 34.90 16.80 22.21
C LEU A 156 34.15 15.52 21.80
N LEU A 157 33.18 15.62 20.88
CA LEU A 157 32.52 14.43 20.32
C LEU A 157 33.29 13.90 19.12
N GLU A 158 33.73 12.64 19.21
CA GLU A 158 34.39 11.92 18.12
C GLU A 158 33.60 12.02 16.81
N LYS A 159 34.33 12.17 15.70
CA LYS A 159 33.83 12.34 14.32
C LYS A 159 32.76 11.31 13.89
N ARG A 160 32.61 10.19 14.60
CA ARG A 160 31.65 9.12 14.32
C ARG A 160 30.24 9.39 14.86
N ALA A 161 30.08 10.00 16.04
CA ALA A 161 28.76 10.24 16.62
C ALA A 161 28.00 11.39 15.91
N PHE A 162 28.76 12.36 15.39
CA PHE A 162 28.26 13.61 14.79
C PHE A 162 27.48 13.42 13.48
N PHE A 163 27.83 12.40 12.70
CA PHE A 163 27.17 12.05 11.43
C PHE A 163 26.12 10.94 11.58
N PHE A 164 26.10 10.27 12.75
CA PHE A 164 25.33 9.04 12.94
C PHE A 164 23.84 9.29 13.13
N PHE A 165 23.43 10.40 13.75
CA PHE A 165 22.02 10.60 14.09
C PHE A 165 21.20 11.36 13.04
N ALA A 166 21.73 12.38 12.37
CA ALA A 166 20.95 13.16 11.40
C ALA A 166 20.94 12.54 9.99
N PHE A 167 22.05 11.92 9.56
CA PHE A 167 22.22 11.45 8.17
C PHE A 167 21.97 9.94 7.98
N GLN A 168 22.13 9.09 9.01
CA GLN A 168 21.78 7.67 8.87
C GLN A 168 20.28 7.40 9.02
N ILE A 169 19.53 8.23 9.74
CA ILE A 169 18.09 8.01 9.91
C ILE A 169 17.34 8.31 8.60
N TYR A 170 17.87 9.21 7.75
CA TYR A 170 17.23 9.63 6.50
C TYR A 170 18.21 9.88 5.32
N PRO A 171 18.95 8.87 4.85
CA PRO A 171 20.00 9.04 3.84
C PRO A 171 19.46 9.60 2.50
N LYS A 172 18.18 9.42 2.21
CA LYS A 172 17.52 9.88 0.99
C LYS A 172 16.65 11.15 1.15
N CYS A 173 16.48 11.71 2.35
CA CYS A 173 15.68 12.94 2.53
C CYS A 173 16.26 14.13 1.74
N PHE A 174 17.58 14.23 1.65
CA PHE A 174 18.23 15.26 0.84
C PHE A 174 17.98 15.06 -0.66
N GLN A 175 17.85 13.81 -1.11
CA GLN A 175 17.49 13.52 -2.50
C GLN A 175 16.06 13.97 -2.82
N VAL A 176 15.15 13.96 -1.84
CA VAL A 176 13.80 14.54 -1.97
C VAL A 176 13.87 16.04 -2.18
N LEU A 177 14.71 16.75 -1.42
CA LEU A 177 14.90 18.21 -1.58
C LEU A 177 15.51 18.60 -2.93
N ILE A 178 16.36 17.74 -3.51
CA ILE A 178 16.93 17.94 -4.86
C ILE A 178 15.94 17.47 -5.96
N GLY A 179 14.78 16.91 -5.60
CA GLY A 179 13.79 16.39 -6.55
C GLY A 179 14.20 15.08 -7.24
N LYS A 180 15.15 14.33 -6.67
CA LYS A 180 15.65 13.04 -7.21
C LYS A 180 15.04 11.81 -6.52
N ALA A 181 14.23 12.02 -5.48
CA ALA A 181 13.57 10.97 -4.72
C ALA A 181 12.21 11.45 -4.20
N HIS A 182 11.36 10.50 -3.82
CA HIS A 182 10.09 10.77 -3.15
C HIS A 182 10.19 10.55 -1.65
N LEU A 183 9.39 11.27 -0.87
CA LEU A 183 9.40 11.04 0.59
C LEU A 183 8.72 9.71 0.91
N VAL A 184 7.57 9.44 0.29
CA VAL A 184 6.86 8.16 0.36
C VAL A 184 6.80 7.58 -1.05
N ARG A 185 7.02 6.26 -1.18
CA ARG A 185 7.05 5.55 -2.46
C ARG A 185 5.85 5.90 -3.35
N TYR A 186 6.12 6.33 -4.60
CA TYR A 186 5.09 6.75 -5.56
C TYR A 186 4.50 5.57 -6.35
N GLY A 187 5.19 4.43 -6.45
CA GLY A 187 4.69 3.28 -7.19
C GLY A 187 5.55 2.03 -7.02
N LEU A 188 5.08 0.89 -7.51
CA LEU A 188 5.78 -0.39 -7.35
C LEU A 188 7.17 -0.41 -8.03
N GLN A 189 7.38 0.39 -9.07
CA GLN A 189 8.68 0.49 -9.75
C GLN A 189 9.56 1.63 -9.22
N ASP A 190 9.04 2.48 -8.32
CA ASP A 190 9.81 3.55 -7.71
C ASP A 190 10.76 2.98 -6.66
N ASN A 191 12.06 3.04 -6.94
CA ASN A 191 13.13 2.56 -6.06
C ASN A 191 13.77 3.69 -5.22
N ASN A 192 13.38 4.94 -5.47
CA ASN A 192 14.01 6.11 -4.87
C ASN A 192 13.05 6.85 -3.94
N TYR A 193 12.80 6.23 -2.79
CA TYR A 193 11.96 6.79 -1.72
C TYR A 193 12.62 6.71 -0.34
N VAL A 194 12.09 7.46 0.64
CA VAL A 194 12.57 7.45 2.04
C VAL A 194 11.76 6.48 2.92
N PHE A 195 10.45 6.43 2.73
CA PHE A 195 9.52 5.60 3.50
C PHE A 195 8.64 4.74 2.57
N ARG A 196 8.36 3.50 2.98
CA ARG A 196 7.27 2.69 2.41
C ARG A 196 5.99 2.92 3.21
N PHE A 197 4.83 2.76 2.60
CA PHE A 197 3.59 2.84 3.37
C PHE A 197 3.48 1.69 4.37
N SER A 198 3.90 0.49 3.96
CA SER A 198 3.98 -0.68 4.83
C SER A 198 4.84 -0.44 6.09
N ASP A 199 5.80 0.51 6.07
CA ASP A 199 6.63 0.85 7.24
C ASP A 199 5.77 1.41 8.40
N GLN A 200 4.53 1.83 8.14
CA GLN A 200 3.57 2.18 9.18
C GLN A 200 3.20 0.98 10.06
N TRP A 201 3.35 -0.26 9.62
CA TRP A 201 2.87 -1.45 10.32
C TRP A 201 4.05 -2.38 10.63
N LEU A 202 4.47 -2.41 11.89
CA LEU A 202 5.69 -3.10 12.34
C LEU A 202 5.58 -4.64 12.31
N LEU A 203 4.36 -5.16 12.10
CA LEU A 203 3.97 -6.55 12.35
C LEU A 203 3.76 -7.38 11.08
N HIS A 204 3.74 -6.77 9.89
CA HIS A 204 3.59 -7.54 8.65
C HIS A 204 4.90 -8.26 8.34
N GLN A 205 4.96 -9.55 8.71
CA GLN A 205 6.04 -10.46 8.33
C GLN A 205 5.91 -10.89 6.86
N ASP A 206 4.68 -10.91 6.33
CA ASP A 206 4.40 -11.36 4.96
C ASP A 206 4.67 -10.27 3.91
N GLU A 207 5.28 -10.66 2.80
CA GLU A 207 5.62 -9.78 1.68
C GLU A 207 4.37 -9.40 0.87
N HIS A 208 3.41 -10.31 0.70
CA HIS A 208 2.17 -10.05 -0.04
C HIS A 208 1.35 -8.94 0.62
N GLN A 209 1.20 -8.99 1.95
CA GLN A 209 0.47 -7.98 2.68
C GLN A 209 1.13 -6.60 2.59
N ARG A 210 2.47 -6.55 2.56
CA ARG A 210 3.21 -5.29 2.34
C ARG A 210 2.96 -4.71 0.96
N GLN A 211 2.92 -5.57 -0.07
CA GLN A 211 2.61 -5.14 -1.43
C GLN A 211 1.17 -4.61 -1.54
N MET A 212 0.20 -5.30 -0.93
CA MET A 212 -1.19 -4.85 -0.85
C MET A 212 -1.33 -3.51 -0.14
N ASP A 213 -0.61 -3.29 0.97
CA ASP A 213 -0.61 -2.01 1.69
C ASP A 213 -0.01 -0.87 0.86
N ASP A 214 1.11 -1.12 0.17
CA ASP A 214 1.74 -0.14 -0.73
C ASP A 214 0.82 0.22 -1.91
N ILE A 215 0.15 -0.77 -2.52
CA ILE A 215 -0.85 -0.59 -3.58
C ILE A 215 -2.06 0.19 -3.05
N TYR A 216 -2.55 -0.15 -1.88
CA TYR A 216 -3.65 0.57 -1.24
C TYR A 216 -3.30 2.05 -1.06
N PHE A 217 -2.12 2.36 -0.56
CA PHE A 217 -1.68 3.75 -0.38
C PHE A 217 -1.55 4.49 -1.71
N TYR A 218 -1.07 3.83 -2.76
CA TYR A 218 -0.98 4.42 -4.08
C TYR A 218 -2.34 4.93 -4.57
N TYR A 219 -3.38 4.11 -4.48
CA TYR A 219 -4.74 4.48 -4.90
C TYR A 219 -5.49 5.39 -3.90
N ASN A 220 -5.10 5.38 -2.61
CA ASN A 220 -5.74 6.15 -1.55
C ASN A 220 -4.88 7.31 -1.03
N ARG A 221 -3.99 7.83 -1.88
CA ARG A 221 -3.03 8.85 -1.45
C ARG A 221 -3.75 10.14 -1.06
N SER A 222 -3.47 10.60 0.16
CA SER A 222 -3.95 11.87 0.69
C SER A 222 -2.86 12.54 1.51
N VAL A 223 -2.95 13.86 1.71
CA VAL A 223 -2.02 14.62 2.55
C VAL A 223 -1.98 14.06 3.97
N ALA A 224 -3.15 13.70 4.50
CA ALA A 224 -3.28 13.08 5.81
C ALA A 224 -2.56 11.72 5.87
N ASN A 225 -2.69 10.89 4.83
CA ASN A 225 -2.01 9.59 4.76
C ASN A 225 -0.50 9.76 4.64
N ILE A 226 0.01 10.71 3.84
CA ILE A 226 1.44 11.01 3.75
C ILE A 226 2.00 11.43 5.11
N TRP A 227 1.35 12.41 5.77
CA TRP A 227 1.77 12.88 7.09
C TRP A 227 1.77 11.74 8.12
N ARG A 228 0.70 10.95 8.15
CA ARG A 228 0.59 9.78 9.03
C ARG A 228 1.70 8.75 8.77
N THR A 229 2.03 8.46 7.51
CA THR A 229 3.16 7.58 7.17
C THR A 229 4.44 8.10 7.77
N VAL A 230 4.75 9.36 7.47
CA VAL A 230 5.99 9.98 7.92
C VAL A 230 6.11 9.97 9.44
N VAL A 231 5.07 10.42 10.15
CA VAL A 231 5.09 10.49 11.62
C VAL A 231 5.19 9.10 12.25
N LEU A 232 4.36 8.14 11.83
CA LEU A 232 4.38 6.79 12.40
C LEU A 232 5.70 6.07 12.10
N SER A 233 6.18 6.14 10.86
CA SER A 233 7.46 5.55 10.49
C SER A 233 8.63 6.23 11.21
N LEU A 234 8.56 7.55 11.46
CA LEU A 234 9.58 8.29 12.19
C LEU A 234 9.60 7.92 13.68
N VAL A 235 8.45 7.95 14.35
CA VAL A 235 8.32 7.53 15.76
C VAL A 235 8.84 6.11 15.90
N LYS A 236 8.43 5.20 14.99
CA LYS A 236 8.90 3.82 15.01
C LYS A 236 10.40 3.72 14.80
N ARG A 237 10.99 4.41 13.82
CA ARG A 237 12.44 4.40 13.63
C ARG A 237 13.19 4.97 14.85
N LEU A 238 12.68 6.02 15.51
CA LEU A 238 13.31 6.60 16.70
C LEU A 238 13.24 5.67 17.93
N PHE A 239 12.11 5.00 18.17
CA PHE A 239 11.91 4.18 19.37
C PHE A 239 12.28 2.69 19.18
N VAL A 240 12.34 2.18 17.95
CA VAL A 240 12.61 0.76 17.67
C VAL A 240 14.08 0.51 17.31
N LEU A 241 14.82 1.47 16.71
CA LEU A 241 16.26 1.31 16.49
C LEU A 241 17.07 1.21 17.80
N SER A 242 16.56 1.79 18.89
CA SER A 242 17.15 1.67 20.23
C SER A 242 16.94 0.28 20.85
N ALA A 243 15.96 -0.50 20.37
CA ALA A 243 15.59 -1.81 20.92
C ALA A 243 16.02 -3.01 20.05
N LEU A 244 16.46 -2.80 18.80
CA LEU A 244 16.83 -3.89 17.88
C LEU A 244 18.33 -4.24 17.95
N PRO A 245 18.69 -5.55 18.00
CA PRO A 245 20.08 -6.01 17.91
C PRO A 245 20.71 -5.62 16.57
N SER A 246 22.04 -5.41 16.57
CA SER A 246 22.82 -4.82 15.47
C SER A 246 22.57 -5.44 14.09
N ASP A 247 22.31 -6.74 14.05
CA ASP A 247 22.07 -7.54 12.83
C ASP A 247 20.79 -7.13 12.09
N ARG A 248 19.80 -6.56 12.80
CA ARG A 248 18.53 -6.06 12.22
C ARG A 248 18.57 -4.59 11.82
N ARG A 249 19.65 -3.86 12.12
CA ARG A 249 19.79 -2.44 11.74
C ARG A 249 20.16 -2.29 10.27
N GLU A 250 20.89 -3.24 9.69
CA GLU A 250 21.36 -3.16 8.31
C GLU A 250 20.25 -3.41 7.27
N THR A 251 19.30 -4.29 7.58
CA THR A 251 18.16 -4.61 6.71
C THR A 251 17.14 -3.47 6.66
N LEU A 252 16.92 -2.74 7.75
CA LEU A 252 16.03 -1.58 7.80
C LEU A 252 16.66 -0.29 7.25
N ALA A 253 18.00 -0.22 7.18
CA ALA A 253 18.73 0.91 6.61
C ALA A 253 18.87 0.84 5.07
N GLY A 254 18.28 -0.17 4.43
CA GLY A 254 18.27 -0.29 2.96
C GLY A 254 19.62 -0.68 2.35
N LYS A 255 20.50 -1.36 3.10
CA LYS A 255 21.60 -2.07 2.47
C LYS A 255 21.07 -3.40 1.91
N PRO A 256 21.23 -3.67 0.60
CA PRO A 256 21.00 -5.01 0.09
C PRO A 256 21.99 -5.96 0.77
N LYS A 257 21.51 -7.16 1.13
CA LYS A 257 22.39 -8.31 1.38
C LYS A 257 23.09 -8.71 0.08
#